data_AF-A0A7C1DWI2-F1
#
_entry.id   AF-A0A7C1DWI2-F1
#
_cell.length_a   1.000
_cell.length_b   1.000
_cell.length_c   1.000
_cell.angle_alpha   90.00
_cell.angle_beta   90.00
_cell.angle_gamma   90.00
#
_symmetry.space_group_name_H-M   'P 1'
#
loop_
_entity.id
_entity.type
_entity.pdbx_description
1 polymer ?
#
loop_
_entity_poly.entity_id
_entity_poly.type
_entity_poly.pdbx_seq_one_letter_code
_entity_poly.pdbx_strand_id
1 'polypeptide(L)' 'MDTDDHFFFRVYEVVKKIPPGRVTSYGAIARYLGSAGAARMVGWAMNQS' A
#
# COMPACT_ATOMS: atom_id res chain seq x y z
N MET A 1 19.05 -5.32 -3.80
CA MET A 1 17.63 -5.54 -3.47
C MET A 1 17.07 -4.17 -3.22
N ASP A 2 16.35 -3.62 -4.18
CA ASP A 2 15.87 -2.24 -4.15
C ASP A 2 14.87 -2.06 -3.01
N THR A 3 15.04 -1.00 -2.24
CA THR A 3 14.25 -0.74 -1.02
C THR A 3 12.78 -0.46 -1.37
N ASP A 4 12.52 0.00 -2.60
CA ASP A 4 11.21 0.29 -3.15
C ASP A 4 10.38 -0.99 -3.37
N ASP A 5 11.01 -2.07 -3.84
CA ASP A 5 10.34 -3.37 -4.02
C ASP A 5 9.78 -3.89 -2.70
N HIS A 6 10.53 -3.71 -1.61
CA HIS A 6 10.09 -4.11 -0.28
C HIS A 6 8.93 -3.25 0.24
N PHE A 7 8.85 -1.98 -0.15
CA PHE A 7 7.70 -1.14 0.18
C PHE A 7 6.45 -1.57 -0.60
N PHE A 8 6.57 -1.78 -1.91
CA PHE A 8 5.45 -2.21 -2.76
C PHE A 8 4.93 -3.59 -2.39
N PHE A 9 5.81 -4.55 -2.11
CA PHE A 9 5.41 -5.86 -1.63
C PHE A 9 4.53 -5.78 -0.37
N ARG A 10 4.94 -4.96 0.61
CA ARG A 10 4.16 -4.74 1.84
C ARG A 10 2.80 -4.09 1.56
N VAL A 11 2.72 -3.18 0.59
CA VAL A 11 1.42 -2.60 0.16
C VAL A 11 0.49 -3.69 -0.36
N TYR A 12 0.98 -4.56 -1.24
CA TYR A 12 0.17 -5.65 -1.80
C TYR A 12 -0.32 -6.63 -0.72
N GLU A 13 0.54 -6.99 0.24
CA GLU A 13 0.17 -7.87 1.35
C GLU A 13 -0.91 -7.28 2.26
N VAL A 14 -0.98 -5.95 2.39
CA VAL A 14 -2.05 -5.27 3.13
C VAL A 14 -3.33 -5.23 2.32
N VAL A 15 -3.26 -4.93 1.02
CA VAL A 15 -4.43 -4.85 0.15
C VAL A 15 -5.15 -6.19 0.03
N LYS A 16 -4.42 -7.31 -0.04
CA LYS A 16 -5.00 -8.67 -0.04
C LYS A 16 -5.84 -8.99 1.19
N LYS A 17 -5.65 -8.29 2.31
CA LYS A 17 -6.40 -8.50 3.56
C LYS A 17 -7.74 -7.75 3.57
N ILE A 18 -8.01 -6.90 2.59
CA ILE A 18 -9.27 -6.15 2.51
C ILE A 18 -10.38 -7.11 2.10
N PRO A 19 -11.43 -7.31 2.91
CA PRO A 19 -12.51 -8.23 2.58
C PRO A 19 -13.37 -7.69 1.43
N PRO A 20 -14.02 -8.58 0.66
CA PRO A 20 -14.88 -8.18 -0.45
C PRO A 20 -16.02 -7.28 0.03
N GLY A 21 -16.36 -6.27 -0.78
CA GLY A 21 -17.38 -5.27 -0.42
C GLY A 21 -16.92 -4.20 0.58
N ARG A 22 -15.66 -4.22 1.01
CA ARG A 22 -15.03 -3.14 1.78
C ARG A 22 -13.98 -2.43 0.95
N VAL A 23 -13.74 -1.17 1.30
CA VAL A 23 -12.71 -0.33 0.69
C VAL A 23 -11.85 0.31 1.77
N THR A 24 -10.61 0.64 1.42
CA THR A 24 -9.71 1.43 2.25
C THR A 24 -9.09 2.53 1.39
N SER A 25 -8.46 3.52 2.02
CA SER A 25 -7.76 4.59 1.30
C SER A 25 -6.25 4.36 1.26
N TYR A 26 -5.57 4.88 0.24
CA TYR A 26 -4.11 4.83 0.17
C TYR A 26 -3.42 5.46 1.38
N GLY A 27 -4.01 6.52 1.94
CA GLY A 27 -3.53 7.12 3.19
C GLY A 27 -3.67 6.19 4.40
N ALA A 28 -4.74 5.40 4.48
CA ALA A 28 -4.92 4.41 5.55
C ALA A 28 -3.90 3.27 5.44
N ILE A 29 -3.64 2.76 4.23
CA ILE A 29 -2.60 1.75 3.99
C ILE A 29 -1.21 2.30 4.36
N ALA A 30 -0.89 3.52 3.93
CA ALA A 30 0.39 4.17 4.23
C ALA A 30 0.59 4.37 5.74
N ARG A 31 -0.45 4.78 6.47
CA ARG A 31 -0.43 4.89 7.95
C ARG A 31 -0.28 3.53 8.62
N TYR A 32 -0.98 2.50 8.14
CA TYR A 32 -0.87 1.14 8.65
C TYR A 32 0.56 0.59 8.53
N LEU A 33 1.27 0.97 7.46
CA LEU A 33 2.67 0.61 7.23
C LEU A 33 3.68 1.50 7.97
N GLY A 34 3.23 2.45 8.80
CA GLY A 34 4.09 3.35 9.57
C GLY A 34 4.65 4.54 8.78
N SER A 35 4.27 4.70 7.50
CA SER A 35 4.72 5.81 6.64
C SER A 35 3.58 6.80 6.40
N ALA A 36 3.16 7.50 7.46
CA ALA A 36 2.17 8.58 7.34
C ALA A 36 2.68 9.67 6.38
N GLY A 37 2.15 9.70 5.15
CA GLY A 37 2.60 10.59 4.06
C GLY A 37 2.91 9.87 2.75
N ALA A 38 3.14 8.56 2.79
CA ALA A 38 3.44 7.73 1.61
C ALA A 38 2.21 7.38 0.75
N ALA A 39 1.08 8.07 0.92
CA ALA A 39 -0.17 7.76 0.22
C ALA A 39 -0.01 7.79 -1.31
N ARG A 40 0.82 8.70 -1.85
CA ARG A 40 1.13 8.76 -3.29
C ARG A 40 1.95 7.56 -3.75
N MET A 41 2.92 7.11 -2.96
CA MET A 41 3.72 5.92 -3.28
C MET A 41 2.88 4.65 -3.26
N VAL A 42 1.90 4.54 -2.35
CA VAL A 42 0.93 3.44 -2.36
C VAL A 42 0.09 3.47 -3.66
N GLY A 43 -0.35 4.66 -4.08
CA GLY A 43 -1.06 4.81 -5.36
C GLY A 43 -0.21 4.41 -6.56
N TRP A 44 1.09 4.75 -6.57
CA TRP A 44 2.02 4.30 -7.61
C TRP A 44 2.21 2.79 -7.60
N ALA A 45 2.37 2.18 -6.41
CA ALA A 45 2.46 0.73 -6.27
C ALA A 45 1.24 0.05 -6.90
N MET A 46 0.03 0.52 -6.59
CA MET A 46 -1.21 -0.05 -7.11
C MET A 46 -1.46 0.24 -8.60
N ASN A 47 -0.80 1.25 -9.18
CA ASN A 47 -0.94 1.61 -10.59
C ASN A 47 0.11 0.92 -11.49
N GLN A 48 1.23 0.47 -10.94
CA GLN A 48 2.27 -0.28 -11.66
C GLN A 48 2.07 -1.80 -11.59
N SER A 49 0.84 -2.26 -11.33
CA SER A 49 0.49 -3.68 -11.16
C SER A 49 0.40 -4.46 -12.45
#